data_AF-A0A267G1G6-F1
#
_entry.id   AF-A0A267G1G6-F1
#
_cell.length_a   1.000
_cell.length_b   1.000
_cell.length_c   1.000
_cell.angle_alpha   90.00
_cell.angle_beta   90.00
_cell.angle_gamma   90.00
#
_symmetry.space_group_name_H-M   'P 1'
#
loop_
_entity.id
_entity.type
_entity.pdbx_description
1 polymer ?
#
loop_
_entity_poly.entity_id
_entity_poly.type
_entity_poly.pdbx_seq_one_letter_code
_entity_poly.pdbx_strand_id
1 'polypeptide(L)'
;MAETAPDTAAAEVFVSLPYSVELARLRMQRLRIEEELLLEVKRQQQLEETAPPKSKWFELRTPQFHYEAHKNNQLVRGGAELPEFDDQLLEFRRQLASSSEKFKETFDAYARLQAGDATDAANLQ
;
A
#
# COMPACT_ATOMS: atom_id res chain seq x y z
N MET A 1 -29.94 -23.58 -4.64
CA MET A 1 -29.73 -23.32 -6.08
C MET A 1 -28.29 -22.87 -6.20
N ALA A 2 -27.44 -23.67 -6.86
CA ALA A 2 -25.99 -23.45 -6.92
C ALA A 2 -25.69 -22.38 -7.96
N GLU A 3 -25.03 -21.30 -7.52
CA GLU A 3 -24.52 -20.23 -8.36
C GLU A 3 -23.27 -20.75 -9.07
N THR A 4 -23.43 -21.13 -10.34
CA THR A 4 -22.35 -21.65 -11.18
C THR A 4 -21.34 -20.54 -11.46
N ALA A 5 -20.08 -20.78 -11.11
CA ALA A 5 -18.94 -19.90 -11.37
C ALA A 5 -18.87 -19.48 -12.86
N PRO A 6 -18.41 -18.26 -13.17
CA PRO A 6 -18.31 -17.82 -14.55
C PRO A 6 -17.22 -18.59 -15.31
N ASP A 7 -17.67 -19.29 -16.36
CA ASP A 7 -16.99 -19.82 -17.54
C ASP A 7 -15.46 -19.91 -17.53
N THR A 8 -14.95 -21.12 -17.31
CA THR A 8 -13.62 -21.58 -17.76
C THR A 8 -13.42 -21.42 -19.27
N ALA A 9 -14.50 -21.37 -20.07
CA ALA A 9 -14.45 -21.13 -21.51
C ALA A 9 -13.89 -19.74 -21.88
N ALA A 10 -14.11 -18.70 -21.06
CA ALA A 10 -13.55 -17.36 -21.32
C ALA A 10 -12.02 -17.33 -21.12
N ALA A 11 -11.49 -18.19 -20.24
CA ALA A 11 -10.05 -18.33 -20.04
C ALA A 11 -9.37 -19.07 -21.20
N GLU A 12 -10.00 -20.11 -21.76
CA GLU A 12 -9.48 -20.83 -22.94
C GLU A 12 -9.45 -19.94 -24.20
N VAL A 13 -10.47 -19.11 -24.41
CA VAL A 13 -10.50 -18.13 -25.51
C VAL A 13 -9.34 -17.13 -25.37
N PHE A 14 -8.97 -16.75 -24.15
CA PHE A 14 -7.84 -15.83 -23.92
C PHE A 14 -6.51 -16.42 -24.37
N VAL A 15 -6.31 -17.74 -24.32
CA VAL A 15 -5.09 -18.41 -24.80
C VAL A 15 -5.06 -18.49 -26.34
N SER A 16 -6.21 -18.38 -27.01
CA SER A 16 -6.35 -18.59 -28.46
C SER A 16 -6.12 -17.37 -29.35
N LEU A 17 -6.12 -16.14 -28.81
CA LEU A 17 -5.89 -14.93 -29.61
C LEU A 17 -4.38 -14.63 -29.77
N PRO A 18 -3.89 -14.43 -31.00
CA PRO A 18 -2.53 -13.92 -31.18
C PRO A 18 -2.38 -12.58 -30.44
N TYR A 19 -1.28 -12.41 -29.71
CA TYR A 19 -0.96 -11.27 -28.82
C TYR A 19 -1.61 -11.23 -27.42
N SER A 20 -2.50 -12.15 -27.05
CA SER A 20 -3.13 -12.13 -25.72
C SER A 20 -2.13 -12.31 -24.56
N VAL A 21 -1.14 -13.18 -24.76
CA VAL A 21 -0.06 -13.45 -23.79
C VAL A 21 0.83 -12.23 -23.61
N GLU A 22 1.21 -11.57 -24.72
CA GLU A 22 2.01 -10.34 -24.67
C GLU A 22 1.22 -9.19 -24.04
N LEU A 23 -0.09 -9.09 -24.31
CA LEU A 23 -0.95 -8.10 -23.66
C LEU A 23 -1.08 -8.35 -22.15
N ALA A 24 -1.25 -9.61 -21.72
CA ALA A 24 -1.26 -9.97 -20.30
C ALA A 24 0.07 -9.64 -19.62
N ARG A 25 1.19 -9.95 -20.28
CA ARG A 25 2.54 -9.59 -19.82
C ARG A 25 2.69 -8.08 -19.63
N LEU A 26 2.29 -7.28 -20.63
CA LEU A 26 2.38 -5.83 -20.58
C LEU A 26 1.48 -5.24 -19.49
N ARG A 27 0.28 -5.81 -19.27
CA ARG A 27 -0.62 -5.41 -18.18
C ARG A 27 0.00 -5.69 -16.81
N MET A 28 0.61 -6.86 -16.62
CA MET A 28 1.33 -7.17 -15.37
C MET A 28 2.52 -6.23 -15.15
N GLN A 29 3.29 -5.93 -16.21
CA GLN A 29 4.40 -4.98 -16.11
C GLN A 29 3.92 -3.57 -15.74
N ARG A 30 2.82 -3.11 -16.35
CA ARG A 30 2.19 -1.84 -15.98
C ARG A 30 1.77 -1.83 -14.52
N LEU A 31 1.07 -2.86 -14.05
CA LEU A 31 0.61 -2.96 -12.66
C LEU A 31 1.79 -2.92 -11.68
N ARG A 32 2.91 -3.57 -12.02
CA ARG A 32 4.13 -3.54 -11.19
C ARG A 32 4.71 -2.13 -11.09
N ILE A 33 4.76 -1.38 -12.19
CA ILE A 33 5.24 0.01 -12.19
C ILE A 33 4.29 0.90 -11.39
N GLU A 34 2.98 0.72 -11.56
CA GLU A 34 1.96 1.47 -10.80
C GLU A 34 2.08 1.18 -9.29
N GLU A 35 2.30 -0.07 -8.91
CA GLU A 35 2.56 -0.48 -7.52
C GLU A 35 3.84 0.18 -6.98
N GLU A 36 4.96 0.09 -7.71
CA GLU A 36 6.22 0.70 -7.32
C GLU A 36 6.08 2.22 -7.10
N LEU A 37 5.35 2.91 -7.99
CA LEU A 37 5.05 4.33 -7.84
C LEU A 37 4.21 4.63 -6.60
N LEU A 38 3.15 3.85 -6.36
CA LEU A 38 2.28 4.03 -5.19
C LEU A 38 3.05 3.79 -3.89
N LEU A 39 3.92 2.79 -3.85
CA LEU A 39 4.79 2.51 -2.72
C LEU A 39 5.77 3.67 -2.46
N GLU A 40 6.34 4.25 -3.50
CA GLU A 40 7.25 5.40 -3.39
C GLU A 40 6.55 6.66 -2.89
N VAL A 41 5.36 6.97 -3.41
CA VAL A 41 4.54 8.09 -2.94
C VAL A 41 4.17 7.89 -1.47
N LYS A 42 3.74 6.69 -1.10
CA LYS A 42 3.43 6.37 0.30
C LYS A 42 4.68 6.54 1.16
N ARG A 43 5.84 6.02 0.74
CA ARG A 43 7.11 6.19 1.46
C ARG A 43 7.43 7.66 1.73
N GLN A 44 7.28 8.52 0.72
CA GLN A 44 7.52 9.97 0.88
C GLN A 44 6.54 10.60 1.86
N GLN A 45 5.25 10.28 1.78
CA GLN A 45 4.25 10.75 2.73
C GLN A 45 4.59 10.32 4.18
N GLN A 46 4.98 9.06 4.37
CA GLN A 46 5.38 8.56 5.69
C GLN A 46 6.62 9.28 6.23
N LEU A 47 7.59 9.58 5.37
CA LEU A 47 8.77 10.37 5.74
C LEU A 47 8.40 11.80 6.15
N GLU A 48 7.43 12.44 5.50
CA GLU A 48 6.97 13.79 5.85
C GLU A 48 6.18 13.82 7.17
N GLU A 49 5.34 12.81 7.40
CA GLU A 49 4.59 12.65 8.65
C GLU A 49 5.54 12.46 9.84
N THR A 50 6.56 11.61 9.67
CA THR A 50 7.52 11.29 10.73
C THR A 50 8.67 12.28 10.88
N ALA A 51 8.87 13.16 9.90
CA ALA A 51 9.91 14.19 9.96
C ALA A 51 9.60 15.22 11.05
N PRO A 52 10.61 15.70 11.80
CA PRO A 52 10.41 16.84 12.68
C PRO A 52 10.03 18.10 11.87
N PRO A 53 9.35 19.07 12.49
CA PRO A 53 9.10 20.36 11.85
C PRO A 53 10.39 21.00 11.34
N LYS A 54 10.35 21.64 10.16
CA LYS A 54 11.53 22.32 9.63
C LYS A 54 11.93 23.49 10.53
N SER A 55 13.23 23.66 10.75
CA SER A 55 13.75 24.85 11.43
C SER A 55 13.44 26.09 10.60
N LYS A 56 12.94 27.15 11.25
CA LYS A 56 12.57 28.42 10.60
C LYS A 56 11.60 28.27 9.42
N TRP A 57 10.66 27.33 9.52
CA TRP A 57 9.64 27.11 8.50
C TRP A 57 8.87 28.40 8.12
N PHE A 58 8.78 29.36 9.04
CA PHE A 58 8.15 30.67 8.82
C PHE A 58 8.89 31.57 7.82
N GLU A 59 10.13 31.25 7.45
CA GLU A 59 10.91 31.96 6.42
C GLU A 59 10.70 31.37 5.02
N LEU A 60 10.03 30.21 4.91
CA LEU A 60 9.76 29.58 3.62
C LEU A 60 8.83 30.44 2.77
N ARG A 61 9.24 30.72 1.53
CA ARG A 61 8.42 31.44 0.52
C ARG A 61 7.72 30.53 -0.47
N THR A 62 7.92 29.22 -0.33
CA THR A 62 7.33 28.18 -1.16
C THR A 62 5.97 27.73 -0.61
N PRO A 63 5.13 27.04 -1.39
CA PRO A 63 3.87 26.45 -0.92
C PRO A 63 4.01 25.53 0.31
N GLN A 64 5.21 24.98 0.54
CA GLN A 64 5.56 24.23 1.76
C GLN A 64 5.32 25.02 3.06
N PHE A 65 5.32 26.36 3.01
CA PHE A 65 4.97 27.21 4.15
C PHE A 65 3.62 26.84 4.74
N HIS A 66 2.58 26.65 3.90
CA HIS A 66 1.24 26.34 4.39
C HIS A 66 1.17 24.97 5.07
N TYR A 67 1.91 24.00 4.55
CA TYR A 67 2.00 22.66 5.12
C TYR A 67 2.67 22.69 6.49
N GLU A 68 3.85 23.31 6.60
CA GLU A 68 4.56 23.45 7.86
C GLU A 68 3.78 24.31 8.87
N ALA A 69 3.13 25.38 8.41
CA ALA A 69 2.27 26.20 9.25
C ALA A 69 1.11 25.39 9.83
N HIS A 70 0.48 24.54 9.02
CA HIS A 70 -0.59 23.66 9.49
C HIS A 70 -0.07 22.67 10.53
N LYS A 71 1.07 22.00 10.25
CA LYS A 71 1.71 21.06 11.17
C LYS A 71 2.07 21.71 12.51
N ASN A 72 2.68 22.90 12.48
CA ASN A 72 3.02 23.65 13.69
C ASN A 72 1.78 24.10 14.45
N ASN A 73 0.73 24.55 13.77
CA ASN A 73 -0.52 24.92 14.42
C ASN A 73 -1.19 23.73 15.11
N GLN A 74 -1.10 22.51 14.54
CA GLN A 74 -1.60 21.31 15.19
C GLN A 74 -0.80 20.98 16.46
N LEU A 75 0.54 21.09 16.40
CA LEU A 75 1.42 20.89 17.57
C LEU A 75 1.09 21.90 18.68
N VAL A 76 1.02 23.19 18.35
CA VAL A 76 0.70 24.24 19.33
C VAL A 76 -0.72 24.07 19.92
N ARG A 77 -1.70 23.64 19.11
CA ARG A 77 -3.08 23.37 19.58
C ARG A 77 -3.15 22.16 20.51
N GLY A 78 -2.27 21.18 20.35
CA GLY A 78 -2.17 20.03 21.24
C GLY A 78 -1.68 20.39 22.64
N GLY A 79 -1.08 21.58 22.82
CA GLY A 79 -0.35 21.92 24.05
C GLY A 79 1.08 21.37 24.07
N ALA A 80 1.53 20.82 22.94
CA ALA A 80 2.77 20.09 22.79
C ALA A 80 4.00 21.00 22.93
N GLU A 81 4.81 20.76 23.96
CA GLU A 81 6.25 20.86 23.81
C GLU A 81 6.75 19.65 22.97
N LEU A 82 7.99 19.71 22.47
CA LEU A 82 8.66 18.64 21.70
C LEU A 82 8.41 17.18 22.17
N PRO A 83 8.21 16.86 23.46
CA PRO A 83 7.89 15.50 23.92
C PRO A 83 6.61 14.88 23.33
N GLU A 84 5.56 15.66 23.05
CA GLU A 84 4.31 15.11 22.50
C GLU A 84 4.45 14.71 21.02
N PHE A 85 5.38 15.32 20.28
CA PHE A 85 5.72 14.87 18.92
C PHE A 85 6.34 13.47 18.95
N ASP A 86 7.20 13.17 19.93
CA ASP A 86 7.81 11.85 20.09
C ASP A 86 6.76 10.78 20.44
N ASP A 87 5.77 11.12 21.27
CA ASP A 87 4.67 10.22 21.61
C ASP A 87 3.75 9.94 20.40
N GLN A 88 3.40 10.96 19.62
CA GLN A 88 2.63 10.79 18.38
C GLN A 88 3.41 9.94 17.36
N LEU A 89 4.73 10.16 17.24
CA LEU A 89 5.60 9.37 16.37
C LEU A 89 5.66 7.89 16.81
N LEU A 90 5.73 7.65 18.13
CA LEU A 90 5.71 6.30 18.71
C LEU A 90 4.39 5.59 18.43
N GLU A 91 3.25 6.27 18.63
CA GLU A 91 1.93 5.72 18.33
C GLU A 91 1.79 5.39 16.85
N PHE A 92 2.21 6.30 15.97
CA PHE A 92 2.21 6.08 14.54
C PHE A 92 3.05 4.87 14.12
N ARG A 93 4.25 4.71 14.69
CA ARG A 93 5.09 3.53 14.47
C ARG A 93 4.40 2.24 14.93
N ARG A 94 3.68 2.26 16.05
CA ARG A 94 2.89 1.10 16.53
C ARG A 94 1.75 0.77 15.56
N GLN A 95 1.03 1.78 15.07
CA GLN A 95 -0.03 1.60 14.08
C GLN A 95 0.52 1.00 12.79
N LEU A 96 1.68 1.48 12.31
CA LEU A 96 2.36 0.93 11.15
C LEU A 96 2.75 -0.54 11.35
N ALA A 97 3.38 -0.87 12.48
CA ALA A 97 3.74 -2.25 12.80
C ALA A 97 2.50 -3.16 12.81
N SER A 98 1.42 -2.74 13.48
CA SER A 98 0.16 -3.49 13.52
C SER A 98 -0.45 -3.67 12.13
N SER A 99 -0.45 -2.63 11.30
CA SER A 99 -0.96 -2.72 9.92
C SER A 99 -0.12 -3.67 9.06
N SER A 100 1.20 -3.67 9.25
CA SER A 100 2.11 -4.58 8.56
C SER A 100 1.91 -6.03 8.99
N GLU A 101 1.65 -6.29 10.27
CA GLU A 101 1.37 -7.64 10.77
C GLU A 101 0.08 -8.18 10.17
N LYS A 102 -1.01 -7.41 10.23
CA LYS A 102 -2.30 -7.76 9.62
C LYS A 102 -2.16 -8.03 8.12
N PHE A 103 -1.37 -7.21 7.41
CA PHE A 103 -1.13 -7.43 5.98
C PHE A 103 -0.42 -8.77 5.72
N LYS A 104 0.63 -9.09 6.49
CA LYS A 104 1.32 -10.38 6.39
C LYS A 104 0.38 -11.55 6.67
N GLU A 105 -0.45 -11.45 7.69
CA GLU A 105 -1.45 -12.48 8.00
C GLU A 105 -2.42 -12.71 6.83
N THR A 106 -2.92 -11.63 6.22
CA THR A 106 -3.81 -11.74 5.06
C THR A 106 -3.10 -12.31 3.83
N PHE A 107 -1.84 -11.93 3.60
CA PHE A 107 -1.04 -12.43 2.49
C PHE A 107 -0.72 -13.92 2.67
N ASP A 108 -0.31 -14.33 3.87
CA ASP A 108 -0.03 -15.72 4.21
C ASP A 108 -1.30 -16.59 4.10
N ALA A 109 -2.45 -16.07 4.52
CA ALA A 109 -3.74 -16.74 4.35
C ALA A 109 -4.09 -16.93 2.87
N TYR A 110 -3.91 -15.89 2.05
CA TYR A 110 -4.12 -15.97 0.60
C TYR A 110 -3.15 -16.98 -0.06
N ALA A 111 -1.87 -16.95 0.30
CA ALA A 111 -0.87 -17.87 -0.22
C ALA A 111 -1.19 -19.35 0.13
N ARG A 112 -1.70 -19.60 1.35
CA ARG A 112 -2.15 -20.95 1.76
C ARG A 112 -3.37 -21.41 0.99
N LEU A 113 -4.32 -20.53 0.70
CA LEU A 113 -5.50 -20.87 -0.12
C LEU A 113 -5.09 -21.23 -1.56
N GLN A 114 -4.21 -20.45 -2.18
CA GLN A 114 -3.68 -20.78 -3.52
C GLN A 114 -2.88 -22.09 -3.53
N ALA A 115 -2.14 -22.40 -2.46
CA ALA A 115 -1.42 -23.66 -2.36
C ALA A 115 -2.36 -24.86 -2.16
N GLY A 116 -3.47 -24.69 -1.45
CA GLY A 116 -4.52 -25.70 -1.28
C GLY A 116 -5.23 -26.05 -2.59
N ASP A 117 -5.61 -25.04 -3.37
CA ASP A 117 -6.21 -25.21 -4.71
C ASP A 117 -5.26 -25.95 -5.67
N ALA A 118 -3.94 -25.72 -5.54
CA ALA A 118 -2.93 -26.42 -6.34
C ALA A 118 -2.76 -27.90 -5.95
N THR A 119 -2.95 -28.25 -4.67
CA THR A 119 -2.88 -29.66 -4.21
C THR A 119 -4.12 -30.48 -4.57
N ASP A 120 -5.31 -29.87 -4.62
CA ASP A 120 -6.53 -30.56 -5.03
C ASP A 120 -6.59 -30.77 -6.55
N ALA A 121 -6.01 -29.86 -7.35
CA ALA A 121 -5.86 -30.03 -8.79
C ALA A 121 -4.87 -31.15 -9.18
N ALA A 122 -3.89 -31.47 -8.32
CA ALA A 122 -2.89 -32.50 -8.57
C ALA A 122 -3.35 -33.93 -8.24
N ASN A 123 -4.40 -34.10 -7.44
CA ASN A 123 -4.93 -35.41 -7.00
C ASN A 123 -6.11 -35.92 -7.86
N LEU A 124 -6.41 -35.27 -8.98
CA LEU A 124 -7.48 -35.64 -9.93
C LEU A 124 -6.96 -36.28 -11.24
N GLN A 125 -5.72 -36.80 -11.24
CA GLN A 125 -5.19 -37.68 -12.30
C GLN A 125 -5.17 -39.14 -11.83
#